data_AF-A0A2D5IGZ4-F1
#
_entry.id   AF-A0A2D5IGZ4-F1
#
_cell.length_a   1.000
_cell.length_b   1.000
_cell.length_c   1.000
_cell.angle_alpha   90.00
_cell.angle_beta   90.00
_cell.angle_gamma   90.00
#
_symmetry.space_group_name_H-M   'P 1'
#
loop_
_entity.id
_entity.type
_entity.pdbx_description
1 polymer ?
#
loop_
_entity_poly.entity_id
_entity_poly.type
_entity_poly.pdbx_seq_one_letter_code
_entity_poly.pdbx_strand_id
1 'polypeptide(L)'
;MTVSSTTTKVSYSGDGSTSVFAYTFKITDAADLIVISRLNSSGAETVEVLNTGYIVSGVDSDSGGNVTFKFNTGNASDANFSVTDFRPQSGETVVIKRIVGITQLTDYTPNDPFPANDHEAALDKLTFINQQQQEQIDRGIKFDNTDTFSGDLPIASLRANKYLAFGSDGDISLASGTTSTVVTTPFAETLLDDTSASQARTTLGLAALSILSTVDTAQIDDAAITTAKVADGAITSAKLDSALSLTSSYFQGENGAVGAVGGKGDIFRVHQQQLDTNVTIAAGDNAGCFFSLVIATGVTLTLNGNLTIA
;
A
#
# COMPACT_ATOMS: atom_id res chain seq x y z
N MET A 1 18.82 27.77 -47.77
CA MET A 1 18.91 26.38 -47.24
C MET A 1 17.78 26.28 -46.25
N THR A 2 17.05 25.16 -46.21
CA THR A 2 15.74 25.12 -45.52
C THR A 2 15.67 23.97 -44.54
N VAL A 3 15.18 24.24 -43.33
CA VAL A 3 14.90 23.20 -42.34
C VAL A 3 13.70 22.34 -42.79
N SER A 4 13.97 21.15 -43.32
CA SER A 4 12.92 20.20 -43.75
C SER A 4 12.68 19.03 -42.77
N SER A 5 13.64 18.78 -41.87
CA SER A 5 13.53 17.73 -40.86
C SER A 5 12.81 18.23 -39.61
N THR A 6 11.96 17.38 -39.03
CA THR A 6 11.30 17.61 -37.74
C THR A 6 12.05 16.98 -36.58
N THR A 7 13.11 16.20 -36.84
CA THR A 7 13.91 15.56 -35.79
C THR A 7 14.73 16.62 -35.05
N THR A 8 14.50 16.72 -33.74
CA THR A 8 15.20 17.67 -32.84
C THR A 8 15.92 16.98 -31.68
N LYS A 9 15.72 15.66 -31.53
CA LYS A 9 16.31 14.85 -30.48
C LYS A 9 16.57 13.42 -30.94
N VAL A 10 17.58 12.80 -30.33
CA VAL A 10 17.93 11.38 -30.50
C VAL A 10 18.28 10.78 -29.14
N SER A 11 18.14 9.47 -29.00
CA SER A 11 18.46 8.76 -27.75
C SER A 11 19.22 7.47 -28.00
N TYR A 12 20.16 7.15 -27.12
CA TYR A 12 21.01 5.97 -27.19
C TYR A 12 21.15 5.32 -25.82
N SER A 13 21.33 4.00 -25.77
CA SER A 13 21.66 3.29 -24.52
C SER A 13 23.17 3.34 -24.27
N GLY A 14 23.55 3.53 -23.01
CA GLY A 14 24.93 3.42 -22.55
C GLY A 14 25.38 1.97 -22.37
N ASP A 15 26.65 1.72 -22.63
CA ASP A 15 27.31 0.42 -22.42
C ASP A 15 28.60 0.53 -21.58
N GLY A 16 28.95 1.74 -21.10
CA GLY A 16 30.17 2.04 -20.35
C GLY A 16 31.45 2.11 -21.19
N SER A 17 31.38 1.95 -22.51
CA SER A 17 32.53 1.86 -23.40
C SER A 17 32.45 2.79 -24.62
N THR A 18 31.28 2.91 -25.24
CA THR A 18 30.99 3.75 -26.39
C THR A 18 31.07 5.22 -25.99
N SER A 19 31.93 5.98 -26.68
CA SER A 19 32.15 7.40 -26.41
C SER A 19 31.56 8.33 -27.47
N VAL A 20 31.22 7.84 -28.65
CA VAL A 20 30.76 8.66 -29.78
C VAL A 20 29.30 8.34 -30.09
N PHE A 21 28.46 9.38 -30.10
CA PHE A 21 27.04 9.30 -30.40
C PHE A 21 26.69 10.31 -31.47
N ALA A 22 26.12 9.84 -32.58
CA ALA A 22 25.72 10.72 -33.68
C ALA A 22 24.44 11.48 -33.34
N TYR A 23 24.28 12.68 -33.90
CA TYR A 23 23.00 13.37 -33.98
C TYR A 23 22.70 13.66 -35.45
N THR A 24 21.44 13.56 -35.84
CA THR A 24 21.00 13.56 -37.26
C THR A 24 20.25 14.83 -37.66
N PHE A 25 20.55 15.93 -36.97
CA PHE A 25 19.89 17.22 -37.17
C PHE A 25 20.90 18.36 -37.13
N LYS A 26 20.64 19.44 -37.86
CA LYS A 26 21.53 20.61 -37.89
C LYS A 26 21.52 21.37 -36.56
N ILE A 27 22.69 21.90 -36.20
CA ILE A 27 22.91 22.88 -35.12
C ILE A 27 23.75 24.04 -35.67
N THR A 28 23.56 25.25 -35.16
CA THR A 28 24.28 26.47 -35.58
C THR A 28 25.46 26.81 -34.68
N ASP A 29 25.42 26.36 -33.43
CA ASP A 29 26.52 26.45 -32.48
C ASP A 29 26.63 25.12 -31.71
N ALA A 30 27.83 24.78 -31.23
CA ALA A 30 28.01 23.62 -30.35
C ALA A 30 27.23 23.75 -29.03
N ALA A 31 26.98 24.99 -28.58
CA ALA A 31 26.15 25.31 -27.43
C ALA A 31 24.64 25.16 -27.69
N ASP A 32 24.21 24.99 -28.94
CA ASP A 32 22.80 24.72 -29.28
C ASP A 32 22.41 23.26 -29.03
N LEU A 33 23.20 22.52 -28.26
CA LEU A 33 22.93 21.15 -27.84
C LEU A 33 22.83 21.07 -26.32
N ILE A 34 21.86 20.27 -25.87
CA ILE A 34 21.83 19.73 -24.52
C ILE A 34 21.98 18.21 -24.59
N VAL A 35 22.93 17.69 -23.82
CA VAL A 35 23.19 16.26 -23.67
C VAL A 35 22.84 15.88 -22.25
N ILE A 36 22.00 14.86 -22.10
CA ILE A 36 21.47 14.41 -20.81
C ILE A 36 21.73 12.92 -20.67
N SER A 37 22.37 12.54 -19.58
CA SER A 37 22.53 11.15 -19.16
C SER A 37 21.45 10.82 -18.13
N ARG A 38 20.60 9.83 -18.41
CA ARG A 38 19.49 9.43 -17.54
C ARG A 38 19.71 8.02 -17.01
N LEU A 39 19.68 7.85 -15.69
CA LEU A 39 19.72 6.53 -15.06
C LEU A 39 18.35 5.85 -15.18
N ASN A 40 18.29 4.66 -15.79
CA ASN A 40 17.01 4.01 -16.10
C ASN A 40 16.27 3.50 -14.85
N SER A 41 16.99 3.17 -13.77
CA SER A 41 16.40 2.60 -12.55
C SER A 41 15.74 3.64 -11.65
N SER A 42 16.31 4.83 -11.52
CA SER A 42 15.78 5.91 -10.68
C SER A 42 15.10 7.02 -11.48
N GLY A 43 15.36 7.10 -12.79
CA GLY A 43 14.96 8.21 -13.63
C GLY A 43 15.75 9.49 -13.40
N ALA A 44 16.80 9.48 -12.57
CA ALA A 44 17.65 10.64 -12.33
C ALA A 44 18.34 11.10 -13.63
N GLU A 45 18.33 12.40 -13.88
CA GLU A 45 18.92 13.03 -15.06
C GLU A 45 20.12 13.89 -14.67
N THR A 46 21.22 13.73 -15.41
CA THR A 46 22.43 14.54 -15.30
C THR A 46 22.60 15.31 -16.62
N VAL A 47 22.62 16.65 -16.54
CA VAL A 47 22.93 17.50 -17.69
C VAL A 47 24.44 17.58 -17.83
N GLU A 48 24.95 17.12 -18.96
CA GLU A 48 26.38 17.13 -19.25
C GLU A 48 26.83 18.53 -19.67
N VAL A 49 28.06 18.89 -19.34
CA VAL A 49 28.62 20.21 -19.62
C VAL A 49 29.50 20.16 -20.87
N LEU A 50 29.21 21.02 -21.85
CA LEU A 50 30.01 21.15 -23.07
C LEU A 50 31.47 21.49 -22.74
N ASN A 51 32.42 20.88 -23.44
CA ASN A 51 33.87 20.96 -23.26
C ASN A 51 34.42 20.36 -21.95
N THR A 52 33.57 19.97 -21.00
CA THR A 52 33.96 19.27 -19.76
C THR A 52 33.57 17.80 -19.80
N GLY A 53 32.28 17.49 -20.04
CA GLY A 53 31.76 16.13 -20.14
C GLY A 53 31.76 15.57 -21.55
N TYR A 54 31.60 16.44 -22.56
CA TYR A 54 31.59 16.05 -23.97
C TYR A 54 32.12 17.17 -24.87
N ILE A 55 32.43 16.82 -26.12
CA ILE A 55 32.66 17.76 -27.21
C ILE A 55 31.70 17.50 -28.36
N VAL A 56 31.52 18.49 -29.22
CA VAL A 56 30.61 18.44 -30.37
C VAL A 56 31.40 18.63 -31.66
N SER A 57 31.02 17.89 -32.69
CA SER A 57 31.49 18.04 -34.06
C SER A 57 30.31 18.12 -35.02
N GLY A 58 30.53 18.64 -36.23
CA GLY A 58 29.48 18.75 -37.26
C GLY A 58 28.52 19.94 -37.08
N VAL A 59 28.97 21.01 -36.43
CA VAL A 59 28.25 22.30 -36.44
C VAL A 59 28.04 22.75 -37.89
N ASP A 60 26.87 23.31 -38.18
CA ASP A 60 26.39 23.72 -39.51
C ASP A 60 26.22 22.61 -40.55
N SER A 61 26.40 21.34 -40.18
CA SER A 61 26.13 20.19 -41.07
C SER A 61 24.64 19.84 -41.09
N ASP A 62 24.05 19.78 -42.29
CA ASP A 62 22.63 19.41 -42.46
C ASP A 62 22.33 17.97 -42.06
N SER A 63 23.32 17.08 -42.21
CA SER A 63 23.24 15.67 -41.78
C SER A 63 23.50 15.49 -40.27
N GLY A 64 23.77 16.58 -39.55
CA GLY A 64 24.22 16.56 -38.17
C GLY A 64 25.69 16.15 -38.02
N GLY A 65 26.04 15.66 -36.84
CA GLY A 65 27.42 15.40 -36.44
C GLY A 65 27.52 14.43 -35.26
N ASN A 66 28.56 14.57 -34.43
CA ASN A 66 28.77 13.67 -33.29
C ASN A 66 28.97 14.44 -31.98
N VAL A 67 28.41 13.88 -30.92
CA VAL A 67 28.76 14.14 -29.52
C VAL A 67 29.78 13.08 -29.10
N THR A 68 30.95 13.52 -28.65
CA THR A 68 31.99 12.63 -28.11
C THR A 68 32.16 12.89 -26.63
N PHE A 69 31.81 11.91 -25.80
CA PHE A 69 32.01 11.97 -24.36
C PHE A 69 33.50 11.90 -24.02
N LYS A 70 33.90 12.68 -23.02
CA LYS A 70 35.26 12.73 -22.53
C LYS A 70 35.53 11.57 -21.58
N PHE A 71 36.70 10.96 -21.71
CA PHE A 71 37.14 9.87 -20.84
C PHE A 71 38.66 9.86 -20.80
N ASN A 72 39.24 8.93 -20.03
CA ASN A 72 40.69 8.80 -19.98
C ASN A 72 41.20 8.13 -21.27
N THR A 73 41.62 8.93 -22.24
CA THR A 73 42.24 8.48 -23.50
C THR A 73 43.69 8.04 -23.34
N GLY A 74 44.29 8.20 -22.14
CA GLY A 74 45.70 7.95 -21.87
C GLY A 74 46.64 9.07 -22.31
N ASN A 75 46.12 10.13 -22.94
CA ASN A 75 46.91 11.28 -23.40
C ASN A 75 46.25 12.61 -23.00
N ALA A 76 46.84 13.33 -22.05
CA ALA A 76 46.31 14.60 -21.54
C ALA A 76 46.21 15.72 -22.59
N SER A 77 46.89 15.59 -23.73
CA SER A 77 46.83 16.56 -24.84
C SER A 77 45.68 16.29 -25.82
N ASP A 78 44.95 15.18 -25.68
CA ASP A 78 43.75 14.91 -26.49
C ASP A 78 42.61 15.83 -26.05
N ALA A 79 41.92 16.45 -27.03
CA ALA A 79 40.73 17.26 -26.77
C ALA A 79 39.62 16.47 -26.05
N ASN A 80 39.58 15.14 -26.19
CA ASN A 80 38.65 14.22 -25.53
C ASN A 80 39.11 13.72 -24.16
N PHE A 81 40.31 14.07 -23.71
CA PHE A 81 40.84 13.60 -22.43
C PHE A 81 40.05 14.19 -21.25
N SER A 82 39.77 13.32 -20.28
CA SER A 82 39.32 13.67 -18.95
C SER A 82 39.82 12.65 -17.92
N VAL A 83 40.08 13.11 -16.70
CA VAL A 83 40.39 12.23 -15.55
C VAL A 83 39.14 11.50 -15.03
N THR A 84 37.97 12.07 -15.28
CA THR A 84 36.66 11.48 -14.99
C THR A 84 36.11 10.83 -16.26
N ASP A 85 35.58 9.62 -16.15
CA ASP A 85 34.87 8.96 -17.24
C ASP A 85 33.44 9.51 -17.32
N PHE A 86 33.15 10.27 -18.37
CA PHE A 86 31.81 10.78 -18.64
C PHE A 86 31.02 9.87 -19.59
N ARG A 87 31.59 8.74 -20.03
CA ARG A 87 30.87 7.84 -20.93
C ARG A 87 29.62 7.30 -20.21
N PRO A 88 28.49 7.25 -20.92
CA PRO A 88 27.24 6.69 -20.38
C PRO A 88 27.43 5.23 -19.99
N GLN A 89 27.12 4.90 -18.74
CA GLN A 89 27.29 3.58 -18.17
C GLN A 89 26.15 2.63 -18.59
N SER A 90 26.36 1.32 -18.41
CA SER A 90 25.29 0.34 -18.61
C SER A 90 24.12 0.62 -17.67
N GLY A 91 22.91 0.69 -18.22
CA GLY A 91 21.72 1.10 -17.48
C GLY A 91 21.44 2.61 -17.51
N GLU A 92 22.24 3.39 -18.22
CA GLU A 92 21.97 4.79 -18.55
C GLU A 92 21.48 4.96 -19.99
N THR A 93 20.68 5.99 -20.22
CA THR A 93 20.22 6.42 -21.54
C THR A 93 20.71 7.84 -21.80
N VAL A 94 21.39 8.05 -22.92
CA VAL A 94 21.76 9.38 -23.40
C VAL A 94 20.63 9.95 -24.23
N VAL A 95 20.31 11.21 -23.97
CA VAL A 95 19.44 12.01 -24.83
C VAL A 95 20.24 13.21 -25.32
N ILE A 96 20.32 13.36 -26.65
CA ILE A 96 20.92 14.52 -27.31
C ILE A 96 19.78 15.31 -27.92
N LYS A 97 19.65 16.58 -27.57
CA LYS A 97 18.55 17.44 -28.02
C LYS A 97 19.07 18.81 -28.43
N ARG A 98 18.51 19.36 -29.51
CA ARG A 98 18.75 20.76 -29.90
C ARG A 98 18.06 21.70 -28.94
N ILE A 99 18.78 22.72 -28.47
CA ILE A 99 18.23 23.84 -27.72
C ILE A 99 18.79 25.17 -28.23
N VAL A 100 17.95 25.99 -28.85
CA VAL A 100 18.35 27.29 -29.42
C VAL A 100 17.87 28.42 -28.51
N GLY A 101 18.69 29.46 -28.36
CA GLY A 101 18.32 30.69 -27.67
C GLY A 101 17.15 31.41 -28.37
N ILE A 102 16.09 31.73 -27.61
CA ILE A 102 14.89 32.44 -28.09
C ILE A 102 15.19 33.94 -28.20
N THR A 103 16.06 34.30 -29.13
CA THR A 103 16.49 35.68 -29.42
C THR A 103 16.51 35.93 -30.92
N GLN A 104 16.29 37.17 -31.33
CA GLN A 104 16.60 37.62 -32.69
C GLN A 104 18.01 38.21 -32.70
N LEU A 105 18.87 37.71 -33.59
CA LEU A 105 20.26 38.19 -33.71
C LEU A 105 20.48 39.01 -35.00
N THR A 106 19.73 38.71 -36.06
CA THR A 106 19.85 39.40 -37.34
C THR A 106 19.16 40.75 -37.29
N ASP A 107 19.93 41.81 -37.53
CA ASP A 107 19.48 43.19 -37.70
C ASP A 107 19.74 43.64 -39.14
N TYR A 108 18.76 44.30 -39.77
CA TYR A 108 18.89 44.80 -41.13
C TYR A 108 19.12 46.30 -41.13
N THR A 109 20.21 46.72 -41.73
CA THR A 109 20.53 48.12 -41.99
C THR A 109 19.74 48.64 -43.20
N PRO A 110 19.07 49.80 -43.09
CA PRO A 110 18.35 50.38 -44.23
C PRO A 110 19.30 50.70 -45.40
N ASN A 111 18.87 50.34 -46.62
CA ASN A 111 19.56 50.59 -47.89
C ASN A 111 20.80 49.72 -48.18
N ASP A 112 21.12 48.74 -47.35
CA ASP A 112 22.16 47.76 -47.68
C ASP A 112 21.64 46.69 -48.68
N PRO A 113 22.53 46.13 -49.52
CA PRO A 113 22.18 44.97 -50.35
C PRO A 113 21.63 43.84 -49.48
N PHE A 114 20.52 43.24 -49.91
CA PHE A 114 19.83 42.20 -49.14
C PHE A 114 20.76 40.99 -48.87
N PRO A 115 21.10 40.70 -47.60
CA PRO A 115 21.96 39.58 -47.26
C PRO A 115 21.12 38.30 -47.22
N ALA A 116 20.92 37.68 -48.38
CA ALA A 116 20.05 36.51 -48.52
C ALA A 116 20.44 35.35 -47.58
N ASN A 117 21.74 35.13 -47.35
CA ASN A 117 22.20 34.06 -46.45
C ASN A 117 21.84 34.33 -44.99
N ASP A 118 22.01 35.57 -44.50
CA ASP A 118 21.67 35.94 -43.12
C ASP A 118 20.15 35.95 -42.90
N HIS A 119 19.40 36.27 -43.96
CA HIS A 119 17.95 36.15 -43.96
C HIS A 119 17.48 34.71 -43.82
N GLU A 120 18.01 33.81 -44.64
CA GLU A 120 17.70 32.39 -44.56
C GLU A 120 18.11 31.79 -43.21
N ALA A 121 19.29 32.15 -42.69
CA ALA A 121 19.73 31.71 -41.36
C ALA A 121 18.80 32.20 -40.23
N ALA A 122 18.26 33.42 -40.34
CA ALA A 122 17.27 33.93 -39.39
C ALA A 122 15.96 33.13 -39.44
N LEU A 123 15.48 32.77 -40.64
CA LEU A 123 14.28 31.96 -40.82
C LEU A 123 14.47 30.51 -40.33
N ASP A 124 15.63 29.91 -40.61
CA ASP A 124 16.00 28.59 -40.11
C ASP A 124 16.02 28.58 -38.58
N LYS A 125 16.60 29.62 -37.95
CA LYS A 125 16.61 29.76 -36.49
C LYS A 125 15.19 29.84 -35.91
N LEU A 126 14.31 30.64 -36.52
CA LEU A 126 12.91 30.73 -36.10
C LEU A 126 12.19 29.38 -36.23
N THR A 127 12.51 28.62 -37.29
CA THR A 127 11.99 27.27 -37.49
C THR A 127 12.47 26.32 -36.39
N PHE A 128 13.75 26.39 -35.99
CA PHE A 128 14.26 25.60 -34.87
C PHE A 128 13.61 25.96 -33.54
N ILE A 129 13.39 27.25 -33.26
CA ILE A 129 12.69 27.71 -32.06
C ILE A 129 11.26 27.17 -32.03
N ASN A 130 10.54 27.20 -33.16
CA ASN A 130 9.18 26.70 -33.24
C ASN A 130 9.11 25.17 -33.00
N GLN A 131 10.00 24.40 -33.62
CA GLN A 131 10.10 22.95 -33.38
C GLN A 131 10.43 22.63 -31.91
N GLN A 132 11.31 23.42 -31.28
CA GLN A 132 11.63 23.28 -29.87
C GLN A 132 10.42 23.60 -28.97
N GLN A 133 9.68 24.67 -29.26
CA GLN A 133 8.47 25.03 -28.51
C GLN A 133 7.39 23.95 -28.67
N GLN A 134 7.21 23.39 -29.87
CA GLN A 134 6.29 22.27 -30.09
C GLN A 134 6.67 21.05 -29.23
N GLU A 135 7.95 20.70 -29.14
CA GLU A 135 8.42 19.60 -28.26
C GLU A 135 8.10 19.85 -26.78
N GLN A 136 8.15 21.11 -26.33
CA GLN A 136 7.77 21.47 -24.97
C GLN A 136 6.25 21.41 -24.76
N ILE A 137 5.46 21.88 -25.72
CA ILE A 137 3.99 21.81 -25.70
C ILE A 137 3.51 20.36 -25.70
N ASP A 138 4.13 19.49 -26.49
CA ASP A 138 3.77 18.07 -26.57
C ASP A 138 4.03 17.30 -25.27
N ARG A 139 4.94 17.80 -24.43
CA ARG A 139 5.20 17.27 -23.07
C ARG A 139 4.31 17.88 -21.99
N GLY A 140 3.52 18.89 -22.33
CA GLY A 140 2.57 19.52 -21.41
C GLY A 140 1.32 18.68 -21.17
N ILE A 141 0.65 18.93 -20.05
CA ILE A 141 -0.72 18.47 -19.82
C ILE A 141 -1.64 19.31 -20.72
N LYS A 142 -2.49 18.64 -21.50
CA LYS A 142 -3.43 19.29 -22.43
C LYS A 142 -4.86 18.95 -22.05
N PHE A 143 -5.71 19.96 -22.11
CA PHE A 143 -7.16 19.80 -22.09
C PHE A 143 -7.65 19.40 -23.49
N ASP A 144 -8.88 18.87 -23.55
CA ASP A 144 -9.51 18.63 -24.84
C ASP A 144 -9.73 19.95 -25.59
N ASN A 145 -9.78 19.90 -26.92
CA ASN A 145 -9.99 21.09 -27.74
C ASN A 145 -11.36 21.75 -27.51
N THR A 146 -12.34 21.02 -26.98
CA THR A 146 -13.68 21.51 -26.65
C THR A 146 -13.83 21.98 -25.20
N ASP A 147 -12.79 21.79 -24.38
CA ASP A 147 -12.79 22.19 -22.97
C ASP A 147 -12.87 23.72 -22.86
N THR A 148 -13.70 24.19 -21.92
CA THR A 148 -13.91 25.62 -21.64
C THR A 148 -13.14 26.11 -20.44
N PHE A 149 -12.38 25.24 -19.75
CA PHE A 149 -11.59 25.61 -18.60
C PHE A 149 -10.60 26.73 -18.94
N SER A 150 -10.60 27.77 -18.11
CA SER A 150 -9.67 28.89 -18.21
C SER A 150 -9.16 29.21 -16.82
N GLY A 151 -7.94 28.78 -16.51
CA GLY A 151 -7.34 29.01 -15.21
C GLY A 151 -5.87 28.58 -15.15
N ASP A 152 -5.11 29.27 -14.31
CA ASP A 152 -3.71 28.94 -14.03
C ASP A 152 -3.61 28.01 -12.81
N LEU A 153 -2.55 27.21 -12.76
CA LEU A 153 -2.21 26.49 -11.54
C LEU A 153 -1.90 27.47 -10.40
N PRO A 154 -2.39 27.23 -9.17
CA PRO A 154 -2.11 28.08 -8.03
C PRO A 154 -0.61 28.18 -7.70
N ILE A 155 -0.21 29.25 -7.00
CA ILE A 155 1.17 29.48 -6.57
C ILE A 155 1.74 28.32 -5.75
N ALA A 156 3.07 28.16 -5.75
CA ALA A 156 3.79 27.04 -5.14
C ALA A 156 3.38 26.72 -3.69
N SER A 157 3.15 27.75 -2.86
CA SER A 157 2.75 27.58 -1.47
C SER A 157 1.35 26.97 -1.31
N LEU A 158 0.43 27.21 -2.25
CA LEU A 158 -0.93 26.67 -2.21
C LEU A 158 -1.03 25.22 -2.72
N ARG A 159 -0.06 24.81 -3.55
CA ARG A 159 0.04 23.45 -4.13
C ARG A 159 1.01 22.52 -3.41
N ALA A 160 1.74 23.01 -2.40
CA ALA A 160 2.61 22.16 -1.60
C ALA A 160 1.79 21.07 -0.89
N ASN A 161 2.26 19.82 -0.94
CA ASN A 161 1.59 18.64 -0.35
C ASN A 161 0.15 18.40 -0.87
N LYS A 162 -0.11 18.75 -2.14
CA LYS A 162 -1.38 18.48 -2.81
C LYS A 162 -1.16 17.79 -4.13
N TYR A 163 -2.15 17.01 -4.55
CA TYR A 163 -2.22 16.41 -5.86
C TYR A 163 -2.99 17.29 -6.83
N LEU A 164 -2.61 17.22 -8.10
CA LEU A 164 -3.46 17.68 -9.18
C LEU A 164 -4.66 16.72 -9.25
N ALA A 165 -5.86 17.27 -9.12
CA ALA A 165 -7.11 16.52 -9.15
C ALA A 165 -8.12 17.24 -10.06
N PHE A 166 -9.26 16.59 -10.29
CA PHE A 166 -10.38 17.18 -11.02
C PHE A 166 -11.58 17.34 -10.08
N GLY A 167 -12.18 18.53 -10.08
CA GLY A 167 -13.35 18.84 -9.25
C GLY A 167 -14.64 18.20 -9.78
N SER A 168 -15.77 18.50 -9.13
CA SER A 168 -17.09 18.05 -9.58
C SER A 168 -17.45 18.52 -10.99
N ASP A 169 -16.89 19.67 -11.39
CA ASP A 169 -17.10 20.28 -12.70
C ASP A 169 -16.12 19.74 -13.77
N GLY A 170 -15.22 18.83 -13.39
CA GLY A 170 -14.16 18.28 -14.26
C GLY A 170 -12.93 19.17 -14.38
N ASP A 171 -12.99 20.40 -13.89
CA ASP A 171 -11.90 21.37 -13.90
C ASP A 171 -10.75 21.01 -12.95
N ILE A 172 -9.56 21.58 -13.20
CA ILE A 172 -8.40 21.41 -12.33
C ILE A 172 -8.72 21.88 -10.91
N SER A 173 -8.43 21.03 -9.94
CA SER A 173 -8.46 21.34 -8.52
C SER A 173 -7.22 20.76 -7.82
N LEU A 174 -6.97 21.20 -6.59
CA LEU A 174 -5.92 20.67 -5.74
C LEU A 174 -6.55 19.82 -4.63
N ALA A 175 -6.29 18.52 -4.66
CA ALA A 175 -6.70 17.62 -3.59
C ALA A 175 -5.59 17.49 -2.55
N SER A 176 -5.94 17.58 -1.26
CA SER A 176 -5.00 17.28 -0.18
C SER A 176 -4.58 15.81 -0.25
N GLY A 177 -3.30 15.53 -0.07
CA GLY A 177 -2.84 14.16 0.04
C GLY A 177 -1.35 14.07 0.36
N THR A 178 -0.97 12.94 0.96
CA THR A 178 0.43 12.58 1.19
C THR A 178 0.83 11.49 0.22
N THR A 179 2.12 11.40 -0.13
CA THR A 179 2.70 10.32 -0.97
C THR A 179 2.62 8.98 -0.26
N SER A 180 1.41 8.46 -0.09
CA SER A 180 1.14 7.12 0.39
C SER A 180 0.83 6.25 -0.81
N THR A 181 1.61 5.21 -1.02
CA THR A 181 1.43 4.21 -2.10
C THR A 181 0.24 3.27 -1.86
N VAL A 182 -0.57 3.54 -0.83
CA VAL A 182 -1.73 2.72 -0.48
C VAL A 182 -2.90 3.13 -1.38
N VAL A 183 -3.21 2.29 -2.38
CA VAL A 183 -4.52 2.33 -3.05
C VAL A 183 -5.55 1.91 -1.99
N THR A 184 -6.25 2.89 -1.43
CA THR A 184 -7.31 2.64 -0.46
C THR A 184 -8.49 2.05 -1.20
N THR A 185 -8.95 0.86 -0.80
CA THR A 185 -10.22 0.33 -1.27
C THR A 185 -11.36 1.20 -0.73
N PRO A 186 -12.56 1.19 -1.35
CA PRO A 186 -13.71 1.93 -0.80
C PRO A 186 -14.01 1.60 0.67
N PHE A 187 -13.70 0.37 1.12
CA PHE A 187 -13.82 -0.01 2.53
C PHE A 187 -12.71 0.57 3.42
N ALA A 188 -11.49 0.73 2.90
CA ALA A 188 -10.42 1.37 3.65
C ALA A 188 -10.67 2.88 3.81
N GLU A 189 -11.33 3.52 2.84
CA GLU A 189 -11.71 4.93 2.95
C GLU A 189 -12.65 5.19 4.13
N THR A 190 -13.62 4.30 4.37
CA THR A 190 -14.54 4.41 5.53
C THR A 190 -13.85 4.18 6.89
N LEU A 191 -12.59 3.77 6.89
CA LEU A 191 -11.81 3.56 8.10
C LEU A 191 -10.78 4.67 8.33
N LEU A 192 -10.39 5.37 7.26
CA LEU A 192 -9.37 6.41 7.28
C LEU A 192 -9.97 7.81 7.56
N ASP A 193 -11.28 7.98 7.37
CA ASP A 193 -12.04 9.16 7.78
C ASP A 193 -12.30 9.21 9.30
N ASP A 194 -12.17 8.07 9.99
CA ASP A 194 -12.39 7.95 11.43
C ASP A 194 -11.29 8.65 12.26
N THR A 195 -11.68 9.69 13.00
CA THR A 195 -10.76 10.52 13.80
C THR A 195 -10.36 9.94 15.16
N SER A 196 -10.86 8.76 15.52
CA SER A 196 -10.52 8.11 16.79
C SER A 196 -10.53 6.60 16.69
N ALA A 197 -9.78 5.93 17.57
CA ALA A 197 -9.78 4.48 17.67
C ALA A 197 -11.18 3.91 17.95
N SER A 198 -12.07 4.68 18.59
CA SER A 198 -13.45 4.24 18.84
C SER A 198 -14.28 4.20 17.57
N GLN A 199 -14.14 5.21 16.71
CA GLN A 199 -14.86 5.28 15.44
C GLN A 199 -14.37 4.19 14.48
N ALA A 200 -13.05 4.00 14.38
CA ALA A 200 -12.45 2.90 13.60
C ALA A 200 -12.96 1.51 14.02
N ARG A 201 -13.13 1.27 15.33
CA ARG A 201 -13.71 0.01 15.80
C ARG A 201 -15.19 -0.14 15.44
N THR A 202 -15.97 0.95 15.42
CA THR A 202 -17.37 0.92 14.95
C THR A 202 -17.44 0.52 13.49
N THR A 203 -16.63 1.13 12.64
CA THR A 203 -16.55 0.82 11.20
C THR A 203 -16.16 -0.64 10.95
N LEU A 204 -15.23 -1.19 11.74
CA LEU A 204 -14.85 -2.61 11.66
C LEU A 204 -15.86 -3.58 12.30
N GLY A 205 -16.96 -3.10 12.89
CA GLY A 205 -17.92 -3.92 13.62
C GLY A 205 -17.42 -4.43 14.98
N LEU A 206 -16.31 -3.88 15.50
CA LEU A 206 -15.63 -4.26 16.74
C LEU A 206 -16.00 -3.35 17.93
N ALA A 207 -16.85 -2.33 17.74
CA ALA A 207 -17.15 -1.31 18.74
C ALA A 207 -17.67 -1.87 20.08
N ALA A 208 -18.40 -2.98 20.05
CA ALA A 208 -18.96 -3.58 21.25
C ALA A 208 -17.91 -4.37 22.07
N LEU A 209 -16.90 -4.99 21.45
CA LEU A 209 -16.08 -5.96 22.19
C LEU A 209 -15.00 -5.32 23.08
N SER A 210 -14.56 -4.10 22.77
CA SER A 210 -13.41 -3.48 23.47
C SER A 210 -13.76 -2.66 24.71
N ILE A 211 -15.05 -2.51 25.03
CA ILE A 211 -15.52 -1.60 26.10
C ILE A 211 -16.48 -2.31 27.08
N LEU A 212 -16.89 -3.54 26.79
CA LEU A 212 -17.85 -4.25 27.64
C LEU A 212 -17.15 -4.95 28.81
N SER A 213 -17.70 -4.74 30.01
CA SER A 213 -17.28 -5.41 31.26
C SER A 213 -17.78 -6.85 31.39
N THR A 214 -18.69 -7.27 30.50
CA THR A 214 -19.33 -8.59 30.45
C THR A 214 -19.68 -8.92 29.00
N VAL A 215 -19.67 -10.20 28.62
CA VAL A 215 -20.11 -10.62 27.29
C VAL A 215 -21.59 -10.99 27.33
N ASP A 216 -22.43 -10.29 26.56
CA ASP A 216 -23.87 -10.54 26.45
C ASP A 216 -24.23 -11.42 25.23
N THR A 217 -25.53 -11.74 25.11
CA THR A 217 -26.04 -12.62 24.05
C THR A 217 -25.95 -12.00 22.65
N ALA A 218 -25.88 -10.68 22.51
CA ALA A 218 -25.73 -10.04 21.20
C ALA A 218 -24.27 -10.11 20.69
N GLN A 219 -23.32 -10.45 21.57
CA GLN A 219 -21.90 -10.55 21.26
C GLN A 219 -21.43 -11.99 21.00
N ILE A 220 -22.31 -12.97 21.23
CA ILE A 220 -22.06 -14.38 20.96
C ILE A 220 -23.19 -14.86 20.06
N ASP A 221 -22.89 -15.17 18.81
CA ASP A 221 -23.88 -15.77 17.91
C ASP A 221 -24.43 -17.08 18.48
N ASP A 222 -25.66 -17.41 18.12
CA ASP A 222 -26.29 -18.67 18.53
C ASP A 222 -25.37 -19.86 18.18
N ALA A 223 -25.15 -20.73 19.17
CA ALA A 223 -24.24 -21.89 19.11
C ALA A 223 -22.75 -21.57 18.87
N ALA A 224 -22.30 -20.32 18.98
CA ALA A 224 -20.89 -19.96 18.79
C ALA A 224 -19.94 -20.53 19.87
N ILE A 225 -20.48 -20.90 21.04
CA ILE A 225 -19.76 -21.58 22.12
C ILE A 225 -19.88 -23.09 21.94
N THR A 226 -18.86 -23.69 21.33
CA THR A 226 -18.77 -25.14 21.11
C THR A 226 -18.01 -25.81 22.25
N THR A 227 -18.17 -27.12 22.40
CA THR A 227 -17.43 -27.95 23.38
C THR A 227 -15.91 -27.83 23.20
N ALA A 228 -15.41 -27.58 21.99
CA ALA A 228 -13.99 -27.33 21.77
C ALA A 228 -13.53 -25.97 22.33
N LYS A 229 -14.42 -24.97 22.41
CA LYS A 229 -14.13 -23.65 23.00
C LYS A 229 -14.28 -23.65 24.53
N VAL A 230 -14.99 -24.63 25.09
CA VAL A 230 -15.10 -24.87 26.53
C VAL A 230 -14.49 -26.23 26.83
N ALA A 231 -13.17 -26.27 27.05
CA ALA A 231 -12.47 -27.52 27.34
C ALA A 231 -13.13 -28.32 28.48
N ASP A 232 -13.03 -29.65 28.43
CA ASP A 232 -13.60 -30.51 29.46
C ASP A 232 -13.07 -30.12 30.86
N GLY A 233 -14.00 -29.87 31.79
CA GLY A 233 -13.68 -29.39 33.14
C GLY A 233 -13.37 -27.89 33.25
N ALA A 234 -13.43 -27.11 32.16
CA ALA A 234 -13.20 -25.67 32.21
C ALA A 234 -14.28 -24.92 33.01
N ILE A 235 -15.51 -25.43 33.04
CA ILE A 235 -16.58 -24.95 33.92
C ILE A 235 -16.58 -25.82 35.18
N THR A 236 -16.01 -25.29 36.26
CA THR A 236 -15.98 -25.97 37.56
C THR A 236 -17.13 -25.48 38.43
N SER A 237 -17.47 -26.24 39.48
CA SER A 237 -18.53 -25.84 40.42
C SER A 237 -18.28 -24.46 41.07
N ALA A 238 -17.02 -24.05 41.21
CA ALA A 238 -16.65 -22.73 41.72
C ALA A 238 -16.93 -21.57 40.74
N LYS A 239 -17.12 -21.88 39.44
CA LYS A 239 -17.46 -20.91 38.38
C LYS A 239 -18.96 -20.80 38.13
N LEU A 240 -19.76 -21.64 38.79
CA LEU A 240 -21.22 -21.63 38.72
C LEU A 240 -21.76 -20.97 39.99
N ASP A 241 -22.81 -20.15 39.84
CA ASP A 241 -23.52 -19.59 41.00
C ASP A 241 -24.10 -20.73 41.84
N SER A 242 -23.93 -20.67 43.17
CA SER A 242 -24.44 -21.67 44.10
C SER A 242 -25.96 -21.74 44.13
N ALA A 243 -26.65 -20.70 43.64
CA ALA A 243 -28.10 -20.67 43.46
C ALA A 243 -28.57 -21.29 42.12
N LEU A 244 -27.66 -21.60 41.19
CA LEU A 244 -27.99 -22.14 39.88
C LEU A 244 -28.45 -23.60 39.99
N SER A 245 -29.76 -23.83 39.82
CA SER A 245 -30.33 -25.18 39.77
C SER A 245 -30.13 -25.79 38.39
N LEU A 246 -29.16 -26.70 38.27
CA LEU A 246 -29.02 -27.57 37.11
C LEU A 246 -30.05 -28.70 37.26
N THR A 247 -31.11 -28.67 36.46
CA THR A 247 -32.31 -29.52 36.58
C THR A 247 -32.09 -31.02 36.34
N SER A 248 -30.85 -31.52 36.30
CA SER A 248 -30.55 -32.90 35.89
C SER A 248 -29.64 -33.71 36.84
N SER A 249 -29.46 -33.31 38.09
CA SER A 249 -28.63 -34.08 39.04
C SER A 249 -29.32 -34.28 40.40
N TYR A 250 -30.48 -34.95 40.39
CA TYR A 250 -31.07 -35.53 41.60
C TYR A 250 -30.40 -36.87 41.93
N PHE A 251 -29.12 -36.84 42.27
CA PHE A 251 -28.43 -37.98 42.89
C PHE A 251 -27.80 -37.50 44.19
N GLN A 252 -28.20 -38.09 45.32
CA GLN A 252 -27.43 -37.98 46.55
C GLN A 252 -26.15 -38.80 46.35
N GLY A 253 -25.09 -38.14 45.88
CA GLY A 253 -23.76 -38.73 45.74
C GLY A 253 -23.13 -39.05 47.09
N GLU A 254 -22.13 -39.94 47.08
CA GLU A 254 -21.46 -40.45 48.27
C GLU A 254 -20.90 -39.33 49.17
N ASN A 255 -21.37 -39.32 50.41
CA ASN A 255 -20.78 -38.65 51.57
C ASN A 255 -20.29 -37.20 51.33
N GLY A 256 -21.23 -36.24 51.27
CA GLY A 256 -20.92 -34.86 51.68
C GLY A 256 -21.20 -33.71 50.72
N ALA A 257 -22.17 -33.81 49.80
CA ALA A 257 -22.68 -32.63 49.10
C ALA A 257 -24.22 -32.63 49.08
N VAL A 258 -24.81 -31.60 49.66
CA VAL A 258 -26.26 -31.43 49.85
C VAL A 258 -26.92 -31.09 48.51
N GLY A 259 -27.68 -32.03 47.94
CA GLY A 259 -28.69 -31.73 46.93
C GLY A 259 -29.87 -30.98 47.56
N ALA A 260 -30.34 -29.92 46.91
CA ALA A 260 -31.10 -28.80 47.48
C ALA A 260 -32.42 -29.13 48.24
N VAL A 261 -32.79 -28.14 49.06
CA VAL A 261 -33.97 -28.06 49.94
C VAL A 261 -35.28 -28.34 49.19
N GLY A 262 -35.98 -29.42 49.55
CA GLY A 262 -37.40 -29.63 49.21
C GLY A 262 -37.74 -30.83 48.34
N GLY A 263 -36.76 -31.58 47.82
CA GLY A 263 -37.01 -32.84 47.11
C GLY A 263 -35.96 -33.88 47.50
N LYS A 264 -36.38 -34.93 48.23
CA LYS A 264 -35.50 -36.02 48.66
C LYS A 264 -35.15 -36.90 47.46
N GLY A 265 -33.89 -36.89 47.03
CA GLY A 265 -33.41 -37.85 46.02
C GLY A 265 -33.39 -39.27 46.59
N ASP A 266 -33.57 -40.27 45.72
CA ASP A 266 -33.50 -41.68 46.11
C ASP A 266 -32.10 -42.01 46.68
N ILE A 267 -32.08 -42.64 47.87
CA ILE A 267 -30.84 -43.02 48.57
C ILE A 267 -30.11 -44.17 47.86
N PHE A 268 -30.85 -45.03 47.16
CA PHE A 268 -30.25 -45.99 46.25
C PHE A 268 -30.13 -45.37 44.86
N ARG A 269 -28.99 -45.60 44.19
CA ARG A 269 -28.99 -45.65 42.73
C ARG A 269 -30.07 -46.67 42.39
N VAL A 270 -31.18 -46.25 41.78
CA VAL A 270 -32.24 -47.15 41.30
C VAL A 270 -31.51 -48.36 40.66
N HIS A 271 -31.64 -49.55 41.25
CA HIS A 271 -30.96 -50.82 40.90
C HIS A 271 -29.67 -51.28 41.62
N GLN A 272 -29.20 -50.67 42.71
CA GLN A 272 -28.07 -51.23 43.46
C GLN A 272 -28.48 -52.50 44.23
N GLN A 273 -28.06 -53.68 43.75
CA GLN A 273 -28.37 -55.00 44.34
C GLN A 273 -27.39 -55.43 45.47
N GLN A 274 -26.32 -54.67 45.69
CA GLN A 274 -25.32 -54.94 46.72
C GLN A 274 -24.86 -53.67 47.44
N LEU A 275 -24.83 -53.72 48.77
CA LEU A 275 -24.30 -52.70 49.65
C LEU A 275 -22.88 -53.07 50.09
N ASP A 276 -21.90 -52.31 49.62
CA ASP A 276 -20.46 -52.49 49.93
C ASP A 276 -19.94 -51.47 50.97
N THR A 277 -20.79 -50.54 51.39
CA THR A 277 -20.46 -49.50 52.37
C THR A 277 -21.61 -49.29 53.35
N ASN A 278 -21.29 -48.82 54.56
CA ASN A 278 -22.31 -48.53 55.58
C ASN A 278 -23.29 -47.47 55.07
N VAL A 279 -24.59 -47.77 55.11
CA VAL A 279 -25.66 -46.87 54.66
C VAL A 279 -26.65 -46.64 55.78
N THR A 280 -27.12 -45.40 55.92
CA THR A 280 -28.22 -45.04 56.81
C THR A 280 -29.35 -44.42 55.99
N ILE A 281 -30.54 -45.02 56.05
CA ILE A 281 -31.78 -44.44 55.52
C ILE A 281 -32.38 -43.61 56.64
N ALA A 282 -32.32 -42.28 56.55
CA ALA A 282 -32.76 -41.41 57.63
C ALA A 282 -34.30 -41.32 57.71
N ALA A 283 -34.80 -40.76 58.82
CA ALA A 283 -36.24 -40.64 59.05
C ALA A 283 -36.92 -39.78 57.96
N GLY A 284 -37.97 -40.37 57.36
CA GLY A 284 -38.71 -39.76 56.26
C GLY A 284 -38.06 -39.88 54.89
N ASP A 285 -36.94 -40.59 54.75
CA ASP A 285 -36.38 -40.95 53.45
C ASP A 285 -36.99 -42.29 52.98
N ASN A 286 -37.06 -42.46 51.67
CA ASN A 286 -37.48 -43.71 51.05
C ASN A 286 -36.32 -44.30 50.27
N ALA A 287 -36.23 -45.61 50.26
CA ALA A 287 -35.23 -46.33 49.50
C ALA A 287 -35.89 -47.58 48.90
N GLY A 288 -35.66 -47.86 47.61
CA GLY A 288 -36.18 -49.03 46.91
C GLY A 288 -35.09 -49.88 46.29
N CYS A 289 -35.17 -51.20 46.45
CA CYS A 289 -34.50 -52.15 45.58
C CYS A 289 -35.51 -53.12 44.96
N PHE A 290 -35.22 -53.55 43.73
CA PHE A 290 -35.92 -54.63 43.07
C PHE A 290 -35.08 -55.90 43.23
N PHE A 291 -35.74 -57.03 43.52
CA PHE A 291 -35.13 -58.31 43.88
C PHE A 291 -34.38 -58.28 45.22
N SER A 292 -33.44 -59.21 45.43
CA SER A 292 -32.71 -59.34 46.70
C SER A 292 -31.69 -58.21 46.90
N LEU A 293 -31.64 -57.64 48.10
CA LEU A 293 -30.56 -56.77 48.55
C LEU A 293 -29.48 -57.60 49.26
N VAL A 294 -28.26 -57.59 48.72
CA VAL A 294 -27.09 -58.18 49.37
C VAL A 294 -26.36 -57.12 50.20
N ILE A 295 -26.06 -57.41 51.46
CA ILE A 295 -25.24 -56.56 52.32
C ILE A 295 -23.90 -57.26 52.51
N ALA A 296 -22.79 -56.63 52.07
CA ALA A 296 -21.47 -57.22 52.18
C ALA A 296 -21.07 -57.45 53.65
N THR A 297 -20.27 -58.47 53.91
CA THR A 297 -19.80 -58.80 55.27
C THR A 297 -19.08 -57.60 55.88
N GLY A 298 -19.50 -57.18 57.08
CA GLY A 298 -18.95 -56.02 57.77
C GLY A 298 -19.62 -54.67 57.43
N VAL A 299 -20.62 -54.68 56.55
CA VAL A 299 -21.43 -53.51 56.20
C VAL A 299 -22.69 -53.46 57.06
N THR A 300 -23.04 -52.26 57.50
CA THR A 300 -24.24 -51.97 58.29
C THR A 300 -25.22 -51.15 57.46
N LEU A 301 -26.45 -51.64 57.35
CA LEU A 301 -27.60 -50.87 56.88
C LEU A 301 -28.43 -50.42 58.08
N THR A 302 -28.50 -49.12 58.33
CA THR A 302 -29.32 -48.53 59.39
C THR A 302 -30.62 -47.99 58.81
N LEU A 303 -31.78 -48.45 59.32
CA LEU A 303 -33.10 -48.11 58.79
C LEU A 303 -33.88 -47.24 59.79
N ASN A 304 -33.93 -45.94 59.53
CA ASN A 304 -34.77 -44.99 60.26
C ASN A 304 -35.93 -44.46 59.41
N GLY A 305 -35.88 -44.67 58.08
CA GLY A 305 -36.94 -44.36 57.11
C GLY A 305 -37.56 -45.62 56.48
N ASN A 306 -38.14 -45.50 55.29
CA ASN A 306 -38.79 -46.61 54.60
C ASN A 306 -37.83 -47.29 53.62
N LEU A 307 -37.73 -48.62 53.73
CA LEU A 307 -37.07 -49.48 52.75
C LEU A 307 -38.11 -50.38 52.09
N THR A 308 -38.23 -50.32 50.76
CA THR A 308 -39.03 -51.26 49.97
C THR A 308 -38.10 -52.21 49.22
N ILE A 309 -38.26 -53.51 49.46
CA ILE A 309 -37.61 -54.59 48.71
C ILE A 309 -38.73 -55.30 47.96
N ALA A 310 -38.78 -55.13 46.63
CA ALA A 310 -39.86 -55.63 45.77
C ALA A 310 -39.41 -56.79 44.89
#